data_AF-A0A942HKE7-F1
#
_entry.id   AF-A0A942HKE7-F1
#
_cell.length_a   1.000
_cell.length_b   1.000
_cell.length_c   1.000
_cell.angle_alpha   90.00
_cell.angle_beta   90.00
_cell.angle_gamma   90.00
#
_symmetry.space_group_name_H-M   'P 1'
#
loop_
_entity.id
_entity.type
_entity.pdbx_description
1 polymer ?
#
loop_
_entity_poly.entity_id
_entity_poly.type
_entity_poly.pdbx_seq_one_letter_code
_entity_poly.pdbx_strand_id
1 'polypeptide(L)'
;MTADSVEPLIAEAVGPAALPRKNGELVFDAPWESRAFAIAVLLSGEVYEWEEFRGELIARIADWEAEADRDDEDWSYYDRWLLGLEHLLVERGVLRPDELSERIAEVAHLAAHEHDGPHQH
;
A
#
# COMPACT_ATOMS: atom_id res chain seq x y z
N MET A 1 -12.56 2.86 -17.21
CA MET A 1 -12.96 3.06 -15.81
C MET A 1 -13.11 4.55 -15.55
N THR A 2 -14.32 5.02 -15.26
CA THR A 2 -14.58 6.40 -14.80
C THR A 2 -14.54 6.45 -13.28
N ALA A 3 -14.33 7.63 -12.70
CA ALA A 3 -14.35 7.85 -11.24
C ALA A 3 -15.62 7.29 -10.55
N ASP A 4 -16.72 7.19 -11.28
CA ASP A 4 -18.02 6.64 -10.87
C ASP A 4 -17.97 5.16 -10.42
N SER A 5 -17.04 4.35 -10.94
CA SER A 5 -16.95 2.92 -10.60
C SER A 5 -16.20 2.64 -9.29
N VAL A 6 -15.45 3.61 -8.77
CA VAL A 6 -14.56 3.40 -7.61
C VAL A 6 -15.14 3.97 -6.32
N GLU A 7 -16.00 4.99 -6.42
CA GLU A 7 -16.71 5.59 -5.27
C GLU A 7 -17.46 4.57 -4.37
N PRO A 8 -18.21 3.60 -4.90
CA PRO A 8 -18.87 2.61 -4.05
C PRO A 8 -17.86 1.72 -3.29
N LEU A 9 -16.76 1.30 -3.92
CA LEU A 9 -15.72 0.47 -3.29
C LEU A 9 -15.02 1.20 -2.12
N ILE A 10 -14.76 2.49 -2.31
CA ILE A 10 -14.14 3.38 -1.32
C ILE A 10 -15.10 3.64 -0.14
N ALA A 11 -16.41 3.69 -0.40
CA ALA A 11 -17.43 3.87 0.63
C ALA A 11 -17.68 2.60 1.46
N GLU A 12 -17.48 1.42 0.89
CA GLU A 12 -17.70 0.11 1.54
C GLU A 12 -16.57 -0.32 2.50
N ALA A 13 -15.41 0.33 2.44
CA ALA A 13 -14.32 0.12 3.39
C ALA A 13 -14.72 0.60 4.80
N VAL A 14 -15.19 -0.32 5.65
CA VAL A 14 -15.61 -0.10 7.04
C VAL A 14 -14.71 -0.89 8.01
N GLY A 15 -14.56 -0.39 9.24
CA GLY A 15 -13.82 -1.07 10.31
C GLY A 15 -12.31 -0.82 10.23
N PRO A 16 -11.44 -1.78 10.60
CA PRO A 16 -9.99 -1.57 10.61
C PRO A 16 -9.40 -1.24 9.23
N ALA A 17 -10.04 -1.70 8.15
CA ALA A 17 -9.66 -1.35 6.78
C ALA A 17 -10.21 -0.01 6.27
N ALA A 18 -10.90 0.78 7.11
CA ALA A 18 -11.47 2.05 6.69
C ALA A 18 -10.37 3.01 6.20
N LEU A 19 -10.61 3.63 5.05
CA LEU A 19 -9.67 4.57 4.45
C LEU A 19 -9.50 5.81 5.33
N PRO A 20 -8.25 6.29 5.54
CA PRO A 20 -7.97 7.53 6.24
C PRO A 20 -8.71 8.71 5.60
N ARG A 21 -9.51 9.42 6.41
CA ARG A 21 -10.28 10.58 5.97
C ARG A 21 -10.17 11.73 6.95
N LYS A 22 -10.18 12.96 6.44
CA LYS A 22 -10.31 14.19 7.22
C LYS A 22 -11.41 15.04 6.61
N ASN A 23 -12.42 15.38 7.42
CA ASN A 23 -13.61 16.11 6.96
C ASN A 23 -14.34 15.44 5.78
N GLY A 24 -14.27 14.11 5.67
CA GLY A 24 -14.92 13.33 4.61
C GLY A 24 -14.07 13.12 3.35
N GLU A 25 -12.94 13.80 3.22
CA GLU A 25 -12.01 13.64 2.10
C GLU A 25 -10.90 12.65 2.43
N LEU A 26 -10.45 11.88 1.43
CA LEU A 26 -9.29 11.00 1.56
C LEU A 26 -8.03 11.84 1.84
N VAL A 27 -7.24 11.39 2.79
CA VAL A 27 -5.98 12.04 3.15
C VAL A 27 -4.80 11.11 2.89
N PHE A 28 -3.72 11.70 2.41
CA PHE A 28 -2.45 11.05 2.16
C PHE A 28 -1.35 11.93 2.76
N ASP A 29 -0.50 11.37 3.61
CA ASP A 29 0.58 12.06 4.29
C ASP A 29 1.85 12.12 3.42
N ALA A 30 1.95 11.21 2.44
CA ALA A 30 3.04 11.22 1.46
C ALA A 30 2.56 10.98 0.02
N PRO A 31 3.28 11.49 -1.00
CA PRO A 31 2.90 11.30 -2.40
C PRO A 31 2.77 9.85 -2.84
N TRP A 32 3.54 8.93 -2.24
CA TRP A 32 3.51 7.51 -2.60
C TRP A 32 2.20 6.83 -2.18
N GLU A 33 1.56 7.28 -1.09
CA GLU A 33 0.34 6.66 -0.56
C GLU A 33 -0.83 6.81 -1.55
N SER A 34 -0.98 8.01 -2.12
CA SER A 34 -1.98 8.26 -3.18
C SER A 34 -1.76 7.39 -4.42
N ARG A 35 -0.49 7.09 -4.75
CA ARG A 35 -0.13 6.20 -5.86
C ARG A 35 -0.44 4.75 -5.54
N ALA A 36 -0.09 4.28 -4.34
CA ALA A 36 -0.39 2.92 -3.87
C ALA A 36 -1.91 2.66 -3.85
N PHE A 37 -2.67 3.65 -3.37
CA PHE A 37 -4.13 3.62 -3.42
C PHE A 37 -4.65 3.52 -4.86
N ALA A 38 -4.18 4.39 -5.76
CA ALA A 38 -4.63 4.39 -7.14
C ALA A 38 -4.30 3.06 -7.86
N ILE A 39 -3.13 2.46 -7.60
CA ILE A 39 -2.76 1.16 -8.16
C ILE A 39 -3.73 0.07 -7.67
N ALA A 40 -4.00 0.02 -6.36
CA ALA A 40 -4.91 -0.98 -5.82
C ALA A 40 -6.33 -0.86 -6.40
N VAL A 41 -6.81 0.37 -6.59
CA VAL A 41 -8.12 0.63 -7.20
C VAL A 41 -8.14 0.26 -8.68
N LEU A 42 -7.08 0.55 -9.44
CA LEU A 42 -6.99 0.22 -10.87
C LEU A 42 -6.92 -1.28 -11.14
N LEU A 43 -6.31 -2.06 -10.25
CA LEU A 43 -6.21 -3.52 -10.37
C LEU A 43 -7.47 -4.23 -9.87
N SER A 44 -8.30 -3.56 -9.06
CA SER A 44 -9.55 -4.11 -8.58
C SER A 44 -10.57 -4.24 -9.73
N GLY A 45 -11.23 -5.39 -9.81
CA GLY A 45 -12.16 -5.77 -10.88
C GLY A 45 -11.48 -6.32 -12.13
N GLU A 46 -10.15 -6.19 -12.25
CA GLU A 46 -9.36 -6.72 -13.37
C GLU A 46 -8.47 -7.90 -12.94
N VAL A 47 -7.83 -7.79 -11.78
CA VAL A 47 -6.89 -8.78 -11.23
C VAL A 47 -7.45 -9.50 -10.00
N TYR A 48 -8.19 -8.78 -9.16
CA TYR A 48 -8.81 -9.28 -7.95
C TYR A 48 -10.07 -8.48 -7.62
N GLU A 49 -10.95 -9.05 -6.80
CA GLU A 49 -12.11 -8.33 -6.27
C GLU A 49 -11.71 -7.47 -5.06
N TRP A 50 -12.36 -6.33 -4.88
CA TRP A 50 -12.04 -5.39 -3.80
C TRP A 50 -12.07 -6.01 -2.40
N GLU A 51 -13.06 -6.88 -2.14
CA GLU A 51 -13.20 -7.55 -0.85
C GLU A 51 -12.07 -8.55 -0.57
N GLU A 52 -11.42 -9.10 -1.60
CA GLU A 52 -10.24 -9.95 -1.43
C GLU A 52 -9.06 -9.12 -0.91
N PHE A 53 -8.83 -7.94 -1.52
CA PHE A 53 -7.82 -7.00 -1.04
C PHE A 53 -8.13 -6.50 0.38
N ARG A 54 -9.39 -6.18 0.66
CA ARG A 54 -9.81 -5.76 2.00
C ARG A 54 -9.53 -6.85 3.04
N GLY A 55 -9.78 -8.12 2.71
CA GLY A 55 -9.44 -9.25 3.58
C GLY A 55 -7.95 -9.30 3.92
N GLU A 56 -7.09 -9.15 2.92
CA GLU A 56 -5.63 -9.11 3.11
C GLU A 56 -5.18 -7.91 3.96
N LEU A 57 -5.76 -6.74 3.73
CA LEU A 57 -5.48 -5.55 4.55
C LEU A 57 -5.86 -5.77 6.02
N ILE A 58 -7.06 -6.30 6.28
CA ILE A 58 -7.50 -6.62 7.65
C ILE A 58 -6.54 -7.61 8.31
N ALA A 59 -6.09 -8.63 7.59
CA ALA A 59 -5.12 -9.60 8.09
C ALA A 59 -3.79 -8.92 8.47
N ARG A 60 -3.23 -8.05 7.62
CA ARG A 60 -1.97 -7.35 7.93
C ARG A 60 -2.08 -6.34 9.08
N ILE A 61 -3.24 -5.71 9.23
CA ILE A 61 -3.53 -4.86 10.39
C ILE A 61 -3.58 -5.71 11.66
N ALA A 62 -4.29 -6.84 11.63
CA ALA A 62 -4.40 -7.75 12.77
C ALA A 62 -3.05 -8.39 13.15
N ASP A 63 -2.22 -8.74 12.16
CA ASP A 63 -0.87 -9.27 12.37
C ASP A 63 -0.02 -8.27 13.18
N TRP A 64 -0.08 -6.98 12.81
CA TRP A 64 0.62 -5.92 13.54
C TRP A 64 0.04 -5.68 14.94
N GLU A 65 -1.29 -5.66 15.08
CA GLU A 65 -1.93 -5.51 16.40
C GLU A 65 -1.56 -6.63 17.37
N ALA A 66 -1.24 -7.82 16.85
CA ALA A 66 -0.83 -8.99 17.62
C ALA A 66 0.66 -9.02 18.00
N GLU A 67 1.50 -8.13 17.44
CA GLU A 67 2.93 -8.04 17.78
C GLU A 67 3.12 -7.57 19.22
N ALA A 68 3.83 -8.37 20.03
CA ALA A 68 3.94 -8.16 21.48
C ALA A 68 4.74 -6.91 21.88
N ASP A 69 5.68 -6.48 21.04
CA ASP A 69 6.58 -5.34 21.25
C ASP A 69 6.28 -4.20 20.26
N ARG A 70 5.02 -4.08 19.79
CA ARG A 70 4.64 -3.03 18.83
C ARG A 70 4.76 -1.64 19.46
N ASP A 71 5.40 -0.72 18.74
CA ASP A 71 5.34 0.71 19.04
C ASP A 71 4.27 1.36 18.15
N ASP A 72 3.33 2.07 18.77
CA ASP A 72 2.28 2.79 18.04
C ASP A 72 2.86 3.94 17.21
N GLU A 73 4.06 4.44 17.53
CA GLU A 73 4.76 5.45 16.72
C GLU A 73 5.23 4.91 15.36
N ASP A 74 5.41 3.59 15.23
CA ASP A 74 5.82 2.92 13.98
C ASP A 74 4.61 2.49 13.12
N TRP A 75 3.39 2.87 13.51
CA TRP A 75 2.19 2.54 12.76
C TRP A 75 2.04 3.36 11.48
N SER A 76 1.80 2.66 10.37
CA SER A 76 1.49 3.27 9.07
C SER A 76 0.43 2.45 8.35
N TYR A 77 -0.74 3.06 8.13
CA TYR A 77 -1.86 2.42 7.43
C TYR A 77 -1.48 2.05 5.99
N TYR A 78 -0.82 2.95 5.27
CA TYR A 78 -0.46 2.72 3.87
C TYR A 78 0.71 1.74 3.70
N ASP A 79 1.51 1.49 4.74
CA ASP A 79 2.46 0.37 4.72
C ASP A 79 1.71 -0.97 4.82
N ARG A 80 0.70 -1.08 5.69
CA ARG A 80 -0.15 -2.29 5.74
C ARG A 80 -0.93 -2.49 4.44
N TRP A 81 -1.37 -1.39 3.83
CA TRP A 81 -1.96 -1.38 2.48
C TRP A 81 -1.04 -2.00 1.43
N LEU A 82 0.21 -1.55 1.37
CA LEU A 82 1.19 -2.08 0.44
C LEU A 82 1.50 -3.56 0.71
N LEU A 83 1.68 -3.95 1.97
CA LEU A 83 1.93 -5.36 2.33
C LEU A 83 0.76 -6.28 1.94
N GLY A 84 -0.49 -5.83 2.14
CA GLY A 84 -1.67 -6.58 1.71
C GLY A 84 -1.77 -6.68 0.19
N LEU A 85 -1.48 -5.56 -0.50
CA LEU A 85 -1.53 -5.50 -1.96
C LEU A 85 -0.46 -6.39 -2.60
N GLU A 86 0.78 -6.31 -2.11
CA GLU A 86 1.90 -7.13 -2.57
C GLU A 86 1.58 -8.61 -2.43
N HIS A 87 1.12 -9.02 -1.24
CA HIS A 87 0.76 -10.41 -0.98
C HIS A 87 -0.31 -10.90 -1.96
N LEU A 88 -1.38 -10.13 -2.14
CA LEU A 88 -2.45 -10.48 -3.07
C LEU A 88 -1.93 -10.58 -4.50
N LEU A 89 -1.08 -9.65 -4.95
CA LEU A 89 -0.52 -9.68 -6.30
C LEU A 89 0.42 -10.85 -6.54
N VAL A 90 1.15 -11.30 -5.51
CA VAL A 90 1.94 -12.53 -5.55
C VAL A 90 1.03 -13.75 -5.67
N GLU A 91 -0.04 -13.82 -4.88
CA GLU A 91 -1.01 -14.92 -4.97
C GLU A 91 -1.70 -15.01 -6.33
N ARG A 92 -1.98 -13.86 -6.97
CA ARG A 92 -2.53 -13.79 -8.32
C ARG A 92 -1.50 -14.03 -9.43
N GLY A 93 -0.22 -14.21 -9.08
CA GLY A 93 0.87 -14.44 -10.02
C GLY A 93 1.23 -13.22 -10.88
N VAL A 94 0.81 -12.03 -10.47
CA VAL A 94 1.17 -10.75 -11.13
C VAL A 94 2.57 -10.31 -10.73
N LEU A 95 2.94 -10.55 -9.47
CA LEU A 95 4.28 -10.27 -8.95
C LEU A 95 5.01 -11.55 -8.59
N ARG A 96 6.33 -11.52 -8.80
CA ARG A 96 7.26 -12.54 -8.30
C ARG A 96 8.04 -11.93 -7.12
N PRO A 97 8.02 -12.54 -5.92
CA PRO A 97 8.65 -11.94 -4.73
C PRO A 97 10.14 -11.63 -4.91
N ASP A 98 10.85 -12.49 -5.63
CA ASP A 98 12.27 -12.33 -5.92
C ASP A 98 12.54 -11.14 -6.86
N GLU A 99 11.73 -10.98 -7.90
CA GLU A 99 11.83 -9.85 -8.83
C GLU A 99 11.55 -8.51 -8.12
N LEU A 100 10.52 -8.47 -7.26
CA LEU A 100 10.21 -7.27 -6.48
C LEU A 100 11.36 -6.91 -5.53
N SER A 101 11.92 -7.90 -4.82
CA SER A 101 13.04 -7.70 -3.91
C SER A 101 14.28 -7.19 -4.64
N GLU A 102 14.59 -7.75 -5.81
CA GLU A 102 15.70 -7.29 -6.66
C GLU A 102 15.51 -5.84 -7.09
N ARG A 103 14.31 -5.46 -7.51
CA ARG A 103 13.99 -4.08 -7.91
C ARG A 103 14.07 -3.08 -6.77
N ILE A 104 13.61 -3.44 -5.57
CA ILE A 104 13.73 -2.59 -4.37
C ILE A 104 15.21 -2.36 -4.06
N ALA A 105 16.03 -3.41 -4.09
CA ALA A 105 17.47 -3.30 -3.86
C ALA A 105 18.17 -2.42 -4.91
N GLU A 106 17.80 -2.56 -6.20
CA GLU A 106 18.32 -1.72 -7.28
C GLU A 106 18.00 -0.23 -7.05
N VAL A 107 16.74 0.09 -6.72
CA VAL A 107 16.31 1.48 -6.47
C VAL A 107 16.98 2.05 -5.22
N ALA A 108 17.06 1.29 -4.13
CA ALA A 108 17.74 1.71 -2.91
C ALA A 108 19.23 2.00 -3.15
N HIS A 109 19.88 1.17 -3.98
CA HIS A 109 21.26 1.37 -4.38
C HIS A 109 21.44 2.67 -5.17
N LEU A 110 20.56 2.97 -6.14
CA LEU A 110 20.60 4.22 -6.90
C LEU A 110 20.44 5.44 -5.99
N ALA A 111 19.49 5.40 -5.05
CA ALA A 111 19.28 6.50 -4.10
C ALA A 111 20.49 6.74 -3.18
N ALA A 112 21.18 5.68 -2.77
CA ALA A 112 22.41 5.79 -1.98
C ALA A 112 23.56 6.44 -2.77
N HIS A 113 23.63 6.19 -4.09
CA HIS A 113 24.65 6.77 -4.95
C HIS A 113 24.37 8.24 -5.35
N GLU A 114 23.11 8.68 -5.42
CA GLU A 114 22.79 10.09 -5.67
C GLU A 114 23.15 11.02 -4.50
N HIS A 115 23.14 10.51 -3.26
CA HIS A 115 23.48 11.31 -2.07
C HIS A 115 24.98 11.60 -1.95
N ASP A 116 25.85 11.00 -2.78
CA ASP A 116 27.31 11.14 -2.72
C ASP A 116 27.87 12.12 -3.78
N GLY A 117 27.01 12.96 -4.38
CA GLY A 117 27.40 14.01 -5.34
C GLY A 117 28.13 15.18 -4.66
N PRO A 118 29.21 15.74 -5.24
CA PRO A 118 30.15 16.57 -4.52
C PRO A 118 29.56 17.93 -4.12
N HIS A 119 29.65 18.26 -2.83
CA HIS A 119 29.53 19.63 -2.33
C HIS A 119 30.64 20.49 -2.94
N GLN A 120 30.31 21.25 -3.98
CA GLN A 120 31.21 22.26 -4.53
C GLN A 120 31.07 23.54 -3.70
N HIS A 121 32.16 23.86 -2.99
CA HIS A 121 32.41 25.05 -2.17
C HIS A 121 32.31 26.37 -2.96
#